data_AF-A0A952WBY8-F1
#
_entry.id   AF-A0A952WBY8-F1
#
_cell.length_a   1.000
_cell.length_b   1.000
_cell.length_c   1.000
_cell.angle_alpha   90.00
_cell.angle_beta   90.00
_cell.angle_gamma   90.00
#
_symmetry.space_group_name_H-M   'P 1'
#
loop_
_entity.id
_entity.type
_entity.pdbx_description
1 polymer ?
#
loop_
_entity_poly.entity_id
_entity_poly.type
_entity_poly.pdbx_seq_one_letter_code
_entity_poly.pdbx_strand_id
1 'polypeptide(L)'
;MMFTALIGCVWIASGIDKTIYFGDFMNVVAAHGVIRLGAGAIAFIPGAEVVVGLGVLALTHGGARLMILVASASLLLLFSVYLYMIPKGTISSVGCGCAMSTLSALDRVAWWPWVRNATLGVCHLWLIVGLARGGGRTSDRLTSSVL
;
A
#
# COMPACT_ATOMS: atom_id res chain seq x y z
N MET A 1 17.37 -5.68 -3.08
CA MET A 1 17.21 -4.21 -3.03
C MET A 1 16.24 -3.71 -4.10
N MET A 2 16.31 -4.19 -5.34
CA MET A 2 15.43 -3.77 -6.45
C MET A 2 13.92 -3.87 -6.15
N PHE A 3 13.47 -4.91 -5.44
CA PHE A 3 12.05 -5.12 -5.14
C PHE A 3 11.50 -4.16 -4.06
N THR A 4 12.28 -3.90 -3.01
CA THR A 4 11.95 -2.90 -1.99
C THR A 4 11.81 -1.52 -2.63
N ALA A 5 12.70 -1.20 -3.58
CA ALA A 5 12.63 0.04 -4.33
C ALA A 5 11.32 0.14 -5.15
N LEU A 6 10.91 -0.95 -5.82
CA LEU A 6 9.64 -0.98 -6.55
C LEU A 6 8.44 -0.71 -5.63
N ILE A 7 8.38 -1.35 -4.47
CA ILE A 7 7.30 -1.14 -3.49
C ILE A 7 7.27 0.32 -3.04
N GLY A 8 8.42 0.90 -2.71
CA GLY A 8 8.53 2.31 -2.32
C GLY A 8 8.01 3.25 -3.42
N CYS A 9 8.43 3.02 -4.67
CA CYS A 9 7.96 3.78 -5.83
C CYS A 9 6.45 3.65 -6.05
N VAL A 10 5.85 2.47 -5.84
CA VAL A 10 4.39 2.26 -5.98
C VAL A 10 3.63 3.09 -4.95
N TRP A 11 4.07 3.09 -3.69
CA TRP A 11 3.45 3.89 -2.64
C TRP A 11 3.56 5.39 -2.90
N ILE A 12 4.76 5.85 -3.32
CA ILE A 12 4.98 7.25 -3.68
C ILE A 12 4.09 7.66 -4.85
N ALA A 13 4.07 6.86 -5.93
CA ALA A 13 3.26 7.15 -7.11
C ALA A 13 1.77 7.19 -6.77
N SER A 14 1.27 6.25 -5.96
CA SER A 14 -0.14 6.23 -5.56
C SER A 14 -0.50 7.43 -4.67
N GLY A 15 0.36 7.79 -3.72
CA GLY A 15 0.13 8.94 -2.84
C GLY A 15 0.20 10.29 -3.57
N ILE A 16 1.16 10.45 -4.49
CA ILE A 16 1.27 11.66 -5.33
C ILE A 16 0.03 11.78 -6.22
N ASP A 17 -0.37 10.70 -6.88
CA ASP A 17 -1.55 10.71 -7.76
C ASP A 17 -2.82 11.10 -6.99
N LYS A 18 -3.07 10.51 -5.82
CA LYS A 18 -4.20 10.92 -4.96
C LYS A 18 -4.09 12.36 -4.44
N THR A 19 -2.88 12.89 -4.30
CA THR A 19 -2.66 14.28 -3.88
C THR A 19 -2.99 15.26 -5.02
N ILE A 20 -2.58 14.94 -6.25
CA ILE A 20 -2.87 15.76 -7.44
C ILE A 20 -4.38 15.75 -7.74
N TYR A 21 -5.02 14.58 -7.66
CA TYR A 21 -6.45 14.37 -7.95
C TYR A 21 -7.28 14.23 -6.68
N PHE A 22 -6.98 15.04 -5.66
CA PHE A 22 -7.57 14.89 -4.33
C PHE A 22 -9.10 15.01 -4.31
N GLY A 23 -9.66 15.91 -5.13
CA GLY A 23 -11.11 16.04 -5.27
C GLY A 23 -11.76 14.77 -5.79
N ASP A 24 -11.18 14.15 -6.82
CA ASP A 24 -11.68 12.90 -7.40
C ASP A 24 -11.52 11.74 -6.42
N PHE A 25 -10.40 11.67 -5.71
CA PHE A 25 -10.18 10.69 -4.64
C PHE A 25 -11.27 10.78 -3.56
N MET A 26 -11.59 11.99 -3.09
CA MET A 26 -12.64 12.19 -2.08
C MET A 26 -14.03 11.82 -2.62
N ASN A 27 -14.31 12.13 -3.90
CA ASN A 27 -15.56 11.72 -4.56
C ASN A 27 -15.68 10.20 -4.66
N VAL A 28 -14.61 9.50 -5.03
CA VAL A 28 -14.55 8.03 -5.09
C VAL A 28 -14.81 7.42 -3.70
N VAL A 29 -14.14 7.94 -2.66
CA VAL A 29 -14.32 7.44 -1.29
C VAL A 29 -15.74 7.70 -0.77
N ALA A 30 -16.31 8.88 -1.06
CA ALA A 30 -17.68 9.21 -0.70
C ALA A 30 -18.69 8.29 -1.42
N ALA A 31 -18.48 8.01 -2.70
CA ALA A 31 -19.34 7.14 -3.51
C ALA A 31 -19.32 5.68 -3.05
N HIS A 32 -18.21 5.20 -2.47
CA HIS A 32 -18.16 3.86 -1.89
C HIS A 32 -19.06 3.72 -0.66
N GLY A 33 -19.24 4.77 0.14
CA GLY A 33 -20.11 4.77 1.32
C GLY A 33 -19.69 3.82 2.45
N VAL A 34 -18.53 3.18 2.33
CA VAL A 34 -18.03 2.17 3.28
C VAL A 34 -17.25 2.80 4.44
N ILE A 35 -16.49 3.86 4.17
CA ILE A 35 -15.62 4.47 5.18
C ILE A 35 -16.41 5.47 6.00
N ARG A 36 -16.65 5.14 7.28
CA ARG A 36 -17.20 6.06 8.30
C ARG A 36 -16.13 6.85 9.06
N LEU A 37 -14.87 6.82 8.59
CA LEU A 37 -13.83 7.68 9.13
C LEU A 37 -14.16 9.14 8.79
N GLY A 38 -13.88 10.06 9.71
CA GLY A 38 -14.04 11.49 9.44
C GLY A 38 -13.22 11.91 8.22
N ALA A 39 -13.73 12.88 7.44
CA ALA A 39 -13.08 13.35 6.21
C ALA A 39 -11.60 13.72 6.41
N GLY A 40 -11.24 14.22 7.60
CA GLY A 40 -9.85 14.48 7.98
C GLY A 40 -8.97 13.23 7.97
N ALA A 41 -9.42 12.10 8.53
CA ALA A 41 -8.65 10.85 8.56
C ALA A 41 -8.40 10.30 7.14
N ILE A 42 -9.38 10.43 6.25
CA ILE A 42 -9.28 10.01 4.84
C ILE A 42 -8.29 10.92 4.09
N ALA A 43 -8.29 12.22 4.39
CA ALA A 43 -7.39 13.19 3.78
C ALA A 43 -5.90 12.92 4.10
N PHE A 44 -5.60 12.22 5.19
CA PHE A 44 -4.21 11.83 5.53
C PHE A 44 -3.68 10.65 4.72
N ILE A 45 -4.54 9.87 4.06
CA ILE A 45 -4.14 8.64 3.35
C ILE A 45 -3.07 8.92 2.29
N PRO A 46 -3.22 9.89 1.37
CA PRO A 46 -2.20 10.15 0.34
C PRO A 46 -0.83 10.49 0.95
N GLY A 47 -0.82 11.31 2.01
CA GLY A 47 0.40 11.66 2.72
C GLY A 47 1.07 10.47 3.40
N ALA A 48 0.27 9.61 4.04
CA ALA A 48 0.77 8.38 4.67
C ALA A 48 1.41 7.43 3.64
N GLU A 49 0.83 7.31 2.45
CA GLU A 49 1.38 6.50 1.36
C GLU A 49 2.74 7.02 0.89
N VAL A 50 2.88 8.33 0.67
CA VAL A 50 4.18 8.93 0.29
C VAL A 50 5.23 8.72 1.38
N VAL A 51 4.89 8.96 2.65
CA VAL A 51 5.82 8.80 3.78
C VAL A 51 6.29 7.36 3.90
N VAL A 52 5.37 6.40 3.81
CA VAL A 52 5.72 4.97 3.84
C VAL A 52 6.59 4.61 2.64
N GLY A 53 6.25 5.07 1.44
CA GLY A 53 7.05 4.80 0.24
C GLY A 53 8.47 5.35 0.32
N LEU A 54 8.63 6.60 0.76
CA LEU A 54 9.95 7.21 1.02
C LEU A 54 10.72 6.45 2.10
N GLY A 55 10.04 6.03 3.15
CA GLY A 55 10.63 5.22 4.21
C GLY A 55 11.15 3.86 3.71
N VAL A 56 10.39 3.21 2.83
CA VAL A 56 10.79 1.95 2.19
C VAL A 56 12.03 2.15 1.31
N LEU A 57 12.16 3.30 0.63
CA LEU A 57 13.33 3.63 -0.19
C LEU A 57 14.56 4.02 0.66
N ALA A 58 14.37 4.82 1.70
CA ALA A 58 15.44 5.38 2.50
C ALA A 58 16.08 4.36 3.46
N LEU A 59 15.30 3.39 3.96
CA LEU A 59 15.79 2.44 4.95
C LEU A 59 16.30 1.14 4.33
N THR A 60 17.63 1.00 4.29
CA THR A 60 18.30 -0.18 3.74
C THR A 60 18.43 -1.32 4.75
N HIS A 61 18.64 -1.03 6.04
CA HIS A 61 18.82 -2.02 7.12
C HIS A 61 18.29 -1.52 8.49
N GLY A 62 18.07 -2.45 9.44
CA GLY A 62 17.77 -2.14 10.86
C GLY A 62 16.29 -2.21 11.26
N GLY A 63 16.01 -1.97 12.56
CA GLY A 63 14.66 -2.07 13.14
C GLY A 63 13.65 -1.07 12.55
N ALA A 64 14.10 0.12 12.16
CA ALA A 64 13.26 1.10 11.48
C ALA A 64 12.74 0.58 10.13
N ARG A 65 13.54 -0.21 9.40
CA ARG A 65 13.10 -0.84 8.14
C ARG A 65 11.98 -1.82 8.39
N LEU A 66 12.09 -2.66 9.43
CA LEU A 66 11.03 -3.60 9.80
C LEU A 66 9.72 -2.84 10.12
N MET A 67 9.78 -1.77 10.92
CA MET A 67 8.59 -0.98 11.25
C MET A 67 7.92 -0.38 10.00
N ILE A 68 8.71 0.14 9.05
CA ILE A 68 8.15 0.70 7.81
C ILE A 68 7.56 -0.39 6.91
N LEU A 69 8.17 -1.57 6.84
CA LEU A 69 7.60 -2.70 6.10
C LEU A 69 6.31 -3.20 6.74
N VAL A 70 6.22 -3.21 8.08
CA VAL A 70 4.99 -3.51 8.81
C VAL A 70 3.92 -2.45 8.55
N ALA A 71 4.26 -1.16 8.60
CA ALA A 71 3.33 -0.08 8.29
C ALA A 71 2.81 -0.17 6.84
N SER A 72 3.72 -0.45 5.90
CA SER A 72 3.38 -0.72 4.50
C SER A 72 2.46 -1.91 4.34
N ALA A 73 2.71 -2.99 5.09
CA ALA A 73 1.85 -4.17 5.09
C ALA A 73 0.44 -3.85 5.62
N SER A 74 0.38 -3.19 6.78
CA SER A 74 -0.88 -2.79 7.40
C SER A 74 -1.73 -1.88 6.51
N LEU A 75 -1.13 -0.89 5.84
CA LEU A 75 -1.86 -0.01 4.91
C LEU A 75 -2.48 -0.80 3.76
N LEU A 76 -1.76 -1.76 3.19
CA LEU A 76 -2.30 -2.55 2.08
C LEU A 76 -3.36 -3.55 2.54
N LEU A 77 -3.22 -4.11 3.76
CA LEU A 77 -4.24 -4.97 4.35
C LEU A 77 -5.52 -4.18 4.57
N LEU A 78 -5.43 -2.98 5.15
CA LEU A 78 -6.55 -2.06 5.32
C LEU A 78 -7.19 -1.73 3.96
N PHE A 79 -6.37 -1.45 2.95
CA PHE A 79 -6.86 -1.20 1.59
C PHE A 79 -7.58 -2.42 0.98
N SER A 80 -7.07 -3.63 1.21
CA SER A 80 -7.67 -4.88 0.73
C SER A 80 -9.02 -5.15 1.40
N VAL A 81 -9.10 -4.95 2.72
CA VAL A 81 -10.36 -5.06 3.49
C VAL A 81 -11.36 -4.02 3.00
N TYR A 82 -10.92 -2.78 2.78
CA TYR A 82 -11.76 -1.74 2.21
C TYR A 82 -12.35 -2.15 0.86
N LEU A 83 -11.52 -2.64 -0.07
CA LEU A 83 -12.03 -3.09 -1.38
C LEU A 83 -12.99 -4.28 -1.28
N TYR A 84 -12.75 -5.20 -0.36
CA TYR A 84 -13.67 -6.32 -0.11
C TYR A 84 -15.06 -5.86 0.34
N MET A 85 -15.13 -4.75 1.08
CA MET A 85 -16.38 -4.20 1.59
C MET A 85 -17.16 -3.37 0.55
N ILE A 86 -16.53 -2.95 -0.55
CA ILE A 86 -17.23 -2.17 -1.59
C ILE A 86 -18.05 -3.13 -2.47
N PRO A 87 -19.34 -2.84 -2.72
CA PRO A 87 -20.14 -3.62 -3.66
C PRO A 87 -19.49 -3.66 -5.05
N LYS A 88 -19.48 -4.84 -5.69
CA LYS A 88 -18.84 -5.03 -7.01
C LYS A 88 -19.31 -4.02 -8.06
N GLY A 89 -20.61 -3.70 -8.06
CA GLY A 89 -21.20 -2.72 -8.99
C GLY A 89 -20.63 -1.30 -8.81
N THR A 90 -20.27 -0.92 -7.59
CA THR A 90 -19.69 0.39 -7.28
C THR A 90 -18.22 0.45 -7.71
N ILE A 91 -17.44 -0.62 -7.48
CA ILE A 91 -16.04 -0.70 -7.97
C ILE A 91 -16.01 -0.58 -9.49
N SER A 92 -16.91 -1.25 -10.20
CA SER A 92 -16.93 -1.20 -11.67
C SER A 92 -17.33 0.17 -12.24
N SER A 93 -18.09 0.98 -11.50
CA SER A 93 -18.59 2.27 -11.99
C SER A 93 -17.72 3.46 -11.56
N VAL A 94 -17.16 3.42 -10.35
CA VAL A 94 -16.42 4.54 -9.74
C VAL A 94 -14.91 4.26 -9.66
N GLY A 95 -14.50 2.99 -9.78
CA GLY A 95 -13.11 2.56 -9.65
C GLY A 95 -12.73 2.28 -8.20
N CYS A 96 -11.42 2.16 -7.95
CA CYS A 96 -10.88 1.77 -6.64
C CYS A 96 -10.00 2.85 -5.99
N GLY A 97 -9.77 3.98 -6.68
CA GLY A 97 -9.14 5.17 -6.13
C GLY A 97 -7.61 5.19 -6.08
N CYS A 98 -6.89 4.29 -6.76
CA CYS A 98 -5.42 4.17 -6.61
C CYS A 98 -4.57 4.77 -7.74
N ALA A 99 -5.17 5.10 -8.88
CA ALA A 99 -4.49 5.68 -10.04
C ALA A 99 -5.49 6.48 -10.92
N MET A 100 -5.76 7.73 -10.54
CA MET A 100 -6.67 8.66 -11.19
C MET A 100 -6.12 9.17 -12.53
N SER A 101 -4.80 9.34 -12.68
CA SER A 101 -4.22 10.01 -13.87
C SER A 101 -3.90 9.12 -15.07
N THR A 102 -3.46 7.86 -14.88
CA THR A 102 -2.81 7.10 -15.97
C THR A 102 -3.39 5.70 -16.22
N LEU A 103 -4.17 5.15 -15.29
CA LEU A 103 -4.74 3.80 -15.39
C LEU A 103 -6.27 3.78 -15.29
N SER A 104 -6.93 4.95 -15.31
CA SER A 104 -8.39 5.09 -15.16
C SER A 104 -9.20 4.39 -16.27
N ALA A 105 -8.60 4.15 -17.45
CA ALA A 105 -9.18 3.31 -18.50
C ALA A 105 -9.12 1.82 -18.16
N LEU A 106 -8.05 1.38 -17.48
CA LEU A 106 -7.85 -0.01 -17.06
C LEU A 106 -8.63 -0.33 -15.78
N ASP A 107 -8.79 0.62 -14.86
CA ASP A 107 -9.58 0.46 -13.62
C ASP A 107 -11.08 0.20 -13.88
N ARG A 108 -11.59 0.54 -15.08
CA ARG A 108 -12.97 0.19 -15.53
C ARG A 108 -13.08 -1.23 -16.08
N VAL A 109 -11.95 -1.88 -16.36
CA VAL A 109 -11.93 -3.27 -16.80
C VAL A 109 -12.16 -4.15 -15.57
N ALA A 110 -13.28 -4.87 -15.55
CA ALA A 110 -13.80 -5.55 -14.35
C ALA A 110 -12.80 -6.44 -13.59
N TRP A 111 -11.77 -6.98 -14.27
CA TRP A 111 -10.75 -7.84 -13.69
C TRP A 111 -9.46 -7.11 -13.28
N TRP A 112 -9.22 -5.88 -13.74
CA TRP A 112 -7.97 -5.15 -13.48
C TRP A 112 -7.77 -4.78 -12.01
N PRO A 113 -8.79 -4.31 -11.26
CA PRO A 113 -8.67 -4.13 -9.81
C PRO A 113 -8.27 -5.42 -9.10
N TRP A 114 -8.76 -6.58 -9.55
CA TRP A 114 -8.41 -7.89 -8.99
C TRP A 114 -6.98 -8.30 -9.32
N VAL A 115 -6.51 -8.08 -10.54
CA VAL A 115 -5.12 -8.37 -10.94
C VAL A 115 -4.15 -7.44 -10.23
N ARG A 116 -4.49 -6.16 -10.06
CA ARG A 116 -3.68 -5.23 -9.28
C ARG A 116 -3.64 -5.63 -7.81
N ASN A 117 -4.77 -6.01 -7.22
CA ASN A 117 -4.83 -6.51 -5.84
C ASN A 117 -4.11 -7.83 -5.66
N ALA A 118 -4.17 -8.73 -6.64
CA ALA A 118 -3.41 -9.98 -6.62
C ALA A 118 -1.91 -9.68 -6.73
N THR A 119 -1.50 -8.73 -7.57
CA THR A 119 -0.11 -8.29 -7.68
C THR A 119 0.38 -7.66 -6.37
N LEU A 120 -0.44 -6.79 -5.77
CA LEU A 120 -0.18 -6.16 -4.46
C LEU A 120 -0.16 -7.19 -3.32
N GLY A 121 -1.03 -8.21 -3.37
CA GLY A 121 -1.09 -9.34 -2.45
C GLY A 121 0.10 -10.29 -2.58
N VAL A 122 0.57 -10.52 -3.81
CA VAL A 122 1.82 -11.24 -4.09
C VAL A 122 3.00 -10.44 -3.55
N CYS A 123 3.05 -9.12 -3.79
CA CYS A 123 4.04 -8.24 -3.16
C CYS A 123 4.02 -8.33 -1.63
N HIS A 124 2.85 -8.52 -1.04
CA HIS A 124 2.64 -8.77 0.39
C HIS A 124 3.27 -10.06 0.88
N LEU A 125 2.97 -11.17 0.22
CA LEU A 125 3.50 -12.46 0.58
C LEU A 125 5.03 -12.44 0.49
N TRP A 126 5.58 -11.81 -0.55
CA TRP A 126 7.02 -11.65 -0.71
C TRP A 126 7.66 -10.71 0.32
N LEU A 127 6.96 -9.65 0.73
CA LEU A 127 7.37 -8.78 1.84
C LEU A 127 7.47 -9.56 3.15
N ILE A 128 6.43 -10.32 3.50
CA ILE A 128 6.37 -11.14 4.71
C ILE A 128 7.44 -12.23 4.70
N VAL A 129 7.60 -12.93 3.57
CA VAL A 129 8.66 -13.94 3.38
C VAL A 129 10.05 -13.31 3.49
N GLY A 130 10.22 -12.10 2.95
CA GLY A 130 11.46 -11.33 3.07
C GLY A 130 11.77 -10.92 4.51
N LEU A 131 10.76 -10.53 5.28
CA LEU A 131 10.87 -10.22 6.70
C LEU A 131 11.24 -11.47 7.53
N ALA A 132 10.55 -12.60 7.27
CA ALA A 132 10.82 -13.86 7.96
C ALA A 132 12.25 -14.36 7.72
N ARG A 133 12.77 -14.22 6.49
CA ARG A 133 14.16 -14.60 6.15
C ARG A 133 15.22 -13.62 6.65
N GLY A 134 14.87 -12.34 6.83
CA GLY A 134 15.77 -11.32 7.35
C GLY A 134 15.99 -11.38 8.86
N GLY A 135 14.98 -11.81 9.63
CA GLY A 135 15.04 -11.88 11.09
C GLY A 135 15.96 -12.96 11.66
N GLY A 136 16.18 -14.07 10.93
CA GLY A 136 17.03 -15.16 11.42
C GLY A 136 18.50 -14.78 11.58
N ARG A 137 19.03 -13.93 10.70
CA ARG A 137 20.47 -13.56 10.72
C ARG A 137 20.86 -12.61 11.85
N THR A 138 19.90 -11.96 12.51
CA THR A 138 20.21 -11.03 13.61
C THR A 138 20.30 -11.75 14.96
N SER A 139 19.61 -12.88 15.11
CA SER A 139 19.68 -13.69 16.33
C SER A 139 21.03 -14.39 16.47
N ASP A 140 21.62 -14.88 15.37
CA ASP A 140 22.89 -15.62 15.39
C ASP A 140 24.11 -14.77 15.75
N ARG A 141 24.05 -13.44 15.53
CA ARG A 141 25.16 -12.53 15.89
C ARG A 141 25.16 -12.09 17.35
N LEU A 142 24.02 -12.15 18.04
CA LEU A 142 23.93 -11.79 19.45
C LEU A 142 24.35 -12.94 20.37
N THR A 143 24.23 -14.19 19.91
CA THR A 143 24.72 -15.36 20.65
C THR A 143 26.22 -15.62 20.46
N SER A 144 26.82 -15.19 19.34
CA SER A 144 28.25 -15.39 19.07
C SER A 144 29.18 -14.36 19.73
N SER A 145 28.67 -13.31 20.37
CA SER A 145 29.47 -12.30 21.08
C SER A 145 29.42 -12.45 22.60
N VAL A 146 28.79 -13.51 23.10
CA VAL A 146 28.64 -13.82 24.54
C VAL A 146 29.40 -15.10 24.92
N LEU A 147 30.13 -15.71 23.97
CA LEU A 147 31.06 -16.81 24.19
C LEU A 147 32.46 -16.38 23.74
#